data_AF-A0A1F8YKA5-F1
#
_entry.id   AF-A0A1F8YKA5-F1
#
_cell.length_a   1.000
_cell.length_b   1.000
_cell.length_c   1.000
_cell.angle_alpha   90.00
_cell.angle_beta   90.00
_cell.angle_gamma   90.00
#
_symmetry.space_group_name_H-M   'P 1'
#
loop_
_entity.id
_entity.type
_entity.pdbx_description
1 polymer ?
#
loop_
_entity_poly.entity_id
_entity_poly.type
_entity_poly.pdbx_seq_one_letter_code
_entity_poly.pdbx_strand_id
1 'polypeptide(L)' 'MAEKTTLFLKEFKTEMKKVTWPGRKETASSTAVVIVTVMIIVVFLGLVDYALGRIVYSVLNY' A
#
# COMPACT_ATOMS: atom_id res chain seq x y z
N MET A 1 14.16 -40.15 -1.91
CA MET A 1 13.28 -38.99 -2.19
C MET A 1 13.18 -38.03 -1.00
N ALA A 2 12.94 -38.50 0.23
CA ALA A 2 12.82 -37.65 1.42
C ALA A 2 14.04 -36.75 1.72
N GLU A 3 15.26 -37.23 1.45
CA GLU A 3 16.51 -36.53 1.75
C GLU A 3 16.71 -35.24 0.92
N LYS A 4 16.22 -35.23 -0.34
CA LYS A 4 16.26 -34.03 -1.19
C LYS A 4 15.34 -32.93 -0.66
N THR A 5 14.15 -33.27 -0.20
CA THR A 5 13.17 -32.31 0.33
C THR A 5 13.68 -31.61 1.60
N THR A 6 14.37 -32.34 2.47
CA THR A 6 14.98 -31.75 3.68
C THR A 6 16.12 -30.78 3.36
N LEU A 7 16.88 -31.04 2.29
CA LEU A 7 17.89 -30.11 1.79
C LEU A 7 17.25 -28.85 1.20
N PHE A 8 16.21 -29.01 0.36
CA PHE A 8 15.45 -27.88 -0.21
C PHE A 8 14.86 -26.95 0.87
N LEU A 9 14.30 -27.50 1.96
CA LEU A 9 13.77 -26.69 3.06
C LEU A 9 14.86 -25.93 3.82
N LYS A 10 16.05 -26.52 3.94
CA LYS A 10 17.21 -25.90 4.61
C LYS A 10 17.80 -24.77 3.77
N GLU A 11 17.87 -24.96 2.45
CA GLU A 11 18.27 -23.94 1.48
C GLU A 11 17.24 -22.80 1.43
N PHE A 12 15.94 -23.12 1.37
CA PHE A 12 14.85 -22.13 1.42
C PHE A 12 14.91 -21.27 2.69
N LYS A 13 15.15 -21.87 3.85
CA LYS A 13 15.33 -21.14 5.11
C LYS A 13 16.56 -20.24 5.10
N THR A 14 17.60 -20.59 4.33
CA THR A 14 18.83 -19.81 4.18
C THR A 14 18.63 -18.63 3.23
N GLU A 15 17.92 -18.83 2.11
CA GLU A 15 17.51 -17.77 1.18
C GLU A 15 16.52 -16.79 1.83
N MET A 16 15.58 -17.29 2.63
CA MET A 16 14.66 -16.47 3.42
C MET A 16 15.38 -15.58 4.46
N LYS A 17 16.59 -15.95 4.90
CA LYS A 17 17.43 -15.09 5.75
C LYS A 17 18.20 -14.04 4.96
N LYS A 18 18.40 -14.23 3.65
CA LYS A 18 18.95 -13.22 2.73
C LYS A 18 17.91 -12.20 2.30
N VAL A 19 16.62 -12.46 2.54
CA VAL A 19 15.56 -11.45 2.44
C VAL A 19 15.85 -10.39 3.50
N THR A 20 16.52 -9.33 3.08
CA THR A 20 16.80 -8.15 3.87
C THR A 20 15.47 -7.45 4.13
N TRP A 21 14.78 -7.85 5.19
CA TRP A 21 13.64 -7.10 5.67
C TRP A 21 14.14 -5.70 6.04
N PRO A 22 13.57 -4.64 5.45
CA PRO A 22 13.92 -3.28 5.82
C PRO A 22 13.71 -3.12 7.33
N GLY A 23 14.68 -2.50 8.00
CA GLY A 23 14.58 -2.29 9.44
C GLY A 23 13.31 -1.50 9.77
N ARG A 24 12.66 -1.79 10.91
CA ARG A 24 11.36 -1.19 11.33
C ARG A 24 11.29 0.34 11.19
N LYS A 25 12.44 1.02 11.24
CA LYS A 25 12.57 2.47 11.04
C LYS A 25 12.37 2.94 9.60
N GLU A 26 12.87 2.19 8.62
CA GLU A 26 12.67 2.49 7.19
C GLU A 26 11.22 2.26 6.78
N THR A 27 10.63 1.14 7.22
CA THR A 27 9.22 0.84 6.96
C THR A 27 8.30 1.93 7.50
N ALA A 28 8.57 2.42 8.72
CA ALA A 28 7.78 3.50 9.31
C ALA A 28 7.91 4.82 8.53
N SER A 29 9.11 5.15 8.05
CA SER A 29 9.35 6.34 7.23
C SER A 29 8.58 6.26 5.90
N SER A 30 8.65 5.12 5.22
CA SER A 30 7.90 4.90 3.97
C SER A 30 6.39 4.95 4.19
N THR A 31 5.87 4.39 5.30
CA THR A 31 4.43 4.46 5.62
C THR A 31 3.98 5.90 5.89
N ALA A 32 4.79 6.72 6.55
CA ALA A 32 4.46 8.12 6.80
C ALA A 32 4.26 8.91 5.50
N VAL A 33 5.14 8.72 4.51
CA VAL A 33 5.04 9.37 3.19
C VAL A 33 3.76 8.92 2.45
N VAL A 34 3.42 7.64 2.52
CA VAL A 34 2.20 7.11 1.91
C VAL A 34 0.96 7.74 2.55
N ILE A 35 0.91 7.86 3.89
CA ILE A 35 -0.22 8.48 4.60
C ILE A 35 -0.42 9.94 4.16
N VAL A 36 0.65 10.73 4.05
CA VAL A 36 0.58 12.12 3.58
C VAL A 36 0.06 12.19 2.15
N THR A 37 0.59 11.34 1.26
CA THR A 37 0.15 11.28 -0.14
C THR A 37 -1.34 10.93 -0.25
N VAL A 38 -1.80 9.95 0.52
CA VAL A 38 -3.21 9.53 0.55
C VAL A 38 -4.10 10.67 1.06
N MET A 39 -3.69 11.39 2.12
CA MET A 39 -4.46 12.55 2.60
C MET A 39 -4.67 13.60 1.52
N ILE A 40 -3.63 13.92 0.75
CA ILE A 40 -3.72 14.91 -0.34
C ILE A 40 -4.72 14.45 -1.40
N ILE A 41 -4.65 13.17 -1.81
CA ILE A 41 -5.55 12.59 -2.82
C ILE A 41 -7.01 12.63 -2.33
N VAL A 42 -7.26 12.24 -1.07
CA VAL A 42 -8.62 12.22 -0.51
C VAL A 42 -9.22 13.63 -0.45
N VAL A 43 -8.43 14.63 -0.04
CA VAL A 43 -8.89 16.03 -0.01
C VAL A 43 -9.22 16.51 -1.42
N PHE A 44 -8.37 16.22 -2.41
CA PHE A 44 -8.59 16.61 -3.79
C PHE A 44 -9.85 15.95 -4.37
N LEU A 45 -9.97 14.62 -4.26
CA LEU A 45 -11.13 13.89 -4.75
C LEU A 45 -12.41 14.34 -4.05
N GLY A 46 -12.40 14.51 -2.72
CA GLY A 46 -13.56 14.98 -1.97
C GLY A 46 -14.03 16.38 -2.41
N LEU A 47 -13.11 17.28 -2.75
CA LEU A 47 -13.45 18.60 -3.30
C LEU A 47 -14.11 18.49 -4.68
N VAL A 48 -13.56 17.63 -5.55
CA VAL A 48 -14.08 17.39 -6.89
C VAL A 48 -15.46 16.75 -6.83
N ASP A 49 -15.65 15.73 -6.00
CA ASP A 49 -16.93 15.04 -5.80
C ASP A 49 -17.99 16.01 -5.24
N TYR A 50 -17.61 16.90 -4.32
CA TYR A 50 -18.51 17.93 -3.82
C TYR A 50 -18.93 18.91 -4.92
N ALA A 51 -17.98 19.38 -5.73
CA ALA A 51 -18.24 20.29 -6.84
C ALA A 51 -19.14 19.64 -7.90
N LEU A 52 -18.84 18.40 -8.30
CA LEU A 52 -19.64 17.64 -9.25
C LEU A 52 -21.04 17.35 -8.69
N GLY A 53 -21.15 16.96 -7.42
CA GLY A 53 -22.44 16.70 -6.77
C GLY A 53 -23.36 17.92 -6.78
N ARG A 54 -22.81 19.13 -6.58
CA ARG A 54 -23.57 20.39 -6.68
C ARG A 54 -24.06 20.66 -8.10
N ILE A 55 -23.24 20.37 -9.11
CA ILE A 55 -23.62 20.50 -10.52
C ILE A 55 -24.73 19.50 -10.87
N VAL A 56 -24.56 18.23 -10.50
CA VAL A 56 -25.55 17.18 -10.76
C VAL A 56 -26.88 17.50 -10.07
N TYR A 57 -26.85 17.96 -8.82
CA TYR A 57 -28.07 18.39 -8.12
C TYR A 57 -28.78 19.54 -8.84
N SER A 58 -28.01 20.51 -9.36
CA SER A 58 -28.58 21.66 -10.08
C SER A 58 -29.21 21.25 -11.42
N VAL A 59 -28.66 20.23 -12.09
CA VAL A 59 -29.22 19.68 -13.34
C VAL A 59 -30.46 18.83 -13.08
N LEU A 60 -30.45 18.02 -12.01
CA LEU A 60 -31.59 17.14 -11.68
C LEU A 60 -32.79 17.91 -11.11
N ASN A 61 -32.53 19.07 -10.49
CA ASN A 61 -33.56 19.95 -9.93
C ASN A 61 -34.10 20.97 -10.95
N TYR A 62 -33.83 20.77 -12.24
CA TYR A 62 -34.37 21.55 -13.37
C TYR A 62 -35.21 20.61 -14.25
#